data_AF-A0A229SE40-F1
#
_entry.id   AF-A0A229SE40-F1
#
_cell.length_a   1.000
_cell.length_b   1.000
_cell.length_c   1.000
_cell.angle_alpha   90.00
_cell.angle_beta   90.00
_cell.angle_gamma   90.00
#
_symmetry.space_group_name_H-M   'P 1'
#
loop_
_entity.id
_entity.type
_entity.pdbx_description
1 polymer ?
#
loop_
_entity_poly.entity_id
_entity_poly.type
_entity_poly.pdbx_seq_one_letter_code
_entity_poly.pdbx_strand_id
1 'polypeptide(L)'
;MPYLTTTPTLEVTGDAVKPGTKLKFGEQAIIPFYSRYAKGVVGLTVTVESVKAPDADIDGLPLKDEDKAKLRGKNFFFVHEKLTNVDGANLAEVTAPILTAKTRSGGWPGSLLGMGKTDVTGCEDQNFAPKDFSVKGAVFESCRLHFGVASDPIASLAYTTQPYESADSRAVTWRNK
;
A
#
# COMPACT_ATOMS: atom_id res chain seq x y z
N MET A 1 -7.62 25.43 -6.30
CA MET A 1 -7.49 24.88 -7.67
C MET A 1 -8.80 24.15 -7.99
N PRO A 2 -9.36 24.27 -9.20
CA PRO A 2 -10.57 23.54 -9.56
C PRO A 2 -10.29 22.02 -9.57
N TYR A 3 -11.31 21.24 -9.21
CA TYR A 3 -11.25 19.78 -9.27
C TYR A 3 -11.27 19.29 -10.72
N LEU A 4 -10.64 18.14 -10.99
CA LEU A 4 -10.85 17.38 -12.21
C LEU A 4 -12.32 16.98 -12.30
N THR A 5 -12.95 17.28 -13.43
CA THR A 5 -14.36 16.94 -13.70
C THR A 5 -14.53 15.54 -14.26
N THR A 6 -13.43 14.87 -14.62
CA THR A 6 -13.39 13.51 -15.14
C THR A 6 -12.15 12.79 -14.59
N THR A 7 -12.28 11.47 -14.37
CA THR A 7 -11.14 10.62 -14.00
C THR A 7 -10.14 10.59 -15.16
N PRO A 8 -8.90 11.02 -14.95
CA PRO A 8 -7.91 11.05 -16.02
C PRO A 8 -7.45 9.62 -16.36
N THR A 9 -7.30 9.33 -17.64
CA THR A 9 -6.63 8.10 -18.08
C THR A 9 -5.15 8.17 -17.72
N LEU A 10 -4.68 7.21 -16.92
CA LEU A 10 -3.27 7.06 -16.60
C LEU A 10 -2.55 6.29 -17.69
N GLU A 11 -1.33 6.70 -18.01
CA GLU A 11 -0.50 6.09 -19.06
C GLU A 11 0.93 5.93 -18.52
N VAL A 12 1.61 4.87 -18.94
CA VAL A 12 3.02 4.68 -18.60
C VAL A 12 3.85 5.55 -19.53
N THR A 13 4.32 6.68 -19.01
CA THR A 13 5.12 7.65 -19.76
C THR A 13 6.38 8.03 -18.99
N GLY A 14 7.44 8.42 -19.70
CA GLY A 14 8.69 8.89 -19.09
C GLY A 14 9.35 7.84 -18.21
N ASP A 15 9.65 8.21 -16.97
CA ASP A 15 10.38 7.37 -16.01
C ASP A 15 9.49 6.34 -15.29
N ALA A 16 8.20 6.26 -15.63
CA ALA A 16 7.30 5.28 -15.04
C ALA A 16 7.75 3.85 -15.35
N VAL A 17 7.66 2.97 -14.35
CA VAL A 17 8.05 1.56 -14.51
C VAL A 17 7.14 0.87 -15.51
N LYS A 18 7.71 -0.05 -16.29
CA LYS A 18 6.97 -0.78 -17.33
C LYS A 18 6.01 -1.78 -16.68
N PRO A 19 4.89 -2.10 -17.35
CA PRO A 19 4.02 -3.20 -16.92
C PRO A 19 4.81 -4.51 -16.81
N GLY A 20 4.56 -5.29 -15.75
CA GLY A 20 5.27 -6.55 -15.49
C GLY A 20 6.62 -6.39 -14.79
N THR A 21 7.02 -5.16 -14.42
CA THR A 21 8.26 -4.91 -13.67
C THR A 21 8.20 -5.58 -12.30
N LYS A 22 9.29 -6.28 -11.95
CA LYS A 22 9.48 -6.97 -10.67
C LYS A 22 10.59 -6.28 -9.89
N LEU A 23 10.25 -5.80 -8.70
CA LEU A 23 11.09 -5.06 -7.79
C LEU A 23 11.29 -5.86 -6.50
N LYS A 24 12.32 -5.50 -5.74
CA LYS A 24 12.49 -5.97 -4.37
C LYS A 24 11.72 -5.10 -3.40
N PHE A 25 11.30 -5.64 -2.26
CA PHE A 25 10.83 -4.79 -1.17
C PHE A 25 11.89 -3.75 -0.80
N GLY A 26 11.46 -2.49 -0.63
CA GLY A 26 12.32 -1.33 -0.42
C GLY A 26 12.79 -0.63 -1.71
N GLU A 27 12.60 -1.22 -2.89
CA GLU A 27 12.87 -0.53 -4.16
C GLU A 27 11.71 0.39 -4.55
N GLN A 28 12.06 1.57 -5.06
CA GLN A 28 11.08 2.57 -5.51
C GLN A 28 10.64 2.27 -6.96
N ALA A 29 9.33 2.24 -7.19
CA ALA A 29 8.73 2.29 -8.52
C ALA A 29 8.19 3.68 -8.80
N ILE A 30 8.47 4.25 -9.97
CA ILE A 30 7.73 5.44 -10.42
C ILE A 30 6.46 4.96 -11.13
N ILE A 31 5.30 5.40 -10.66
CA ILE A 31 4.00 5.02 -11.22
C ILE A 31 3.16 6.27 -11.53
N PRO A 32 2.38 6.25 -12.62
CA PRO A 32 1.39 7.29 -12.87
C PRO A 32 0.30 7.23 -11.80
N PHE A 33 -0.13 8.41 -11.37
CA PHE A 33 -1.08 8.57 -10.29
C PHE A 33 -1.96 9.80 -10.54
N TYR A 34 -3.08 9.91 -9.84
CA TYR A 34 -3.90 11.11 -9.90
C TYR A 34 -4.59 11.37 -8.58
N SER A 35 -4.93 12.64 -8.37
CA SER A 35 -5.85 13.09 -7.35
C SER A 35 -7.07 13.70 -8.02
N ARG A 36 -8.03 14.14 -7.21
CA ARG A 36 -9.13 14.98 -7.69
C ARG A 36 -8.69 16.37 -8.17
N TYR A 37 -7.42 16.76 -8.02
CA TYR A 37 -6.89 18.05 -8.44
C TYR A 37 -6.02 17.95 -9.71
N ALA A 38 -5.20 16.90 -9.83
CA ALA A 38 -4.25 16.76 -10.94
C ALA A 38 -3.86 15.29 -11.19
N LYS A 39 -3.42 15.01 -12.43
CA LYS A 39 -2.67 13.80 -12.79
C LYS A 39 -1.17 14.10 -12.62
N GLY A 40 -0.41 13.11 -12.17
CA GLY A 40 1.04 13.19 -12.05
C GLY A 40 1.70 11.82 -11.90
N VAL A 41 2.89 11.81 -11.31
CA VAL A 41 3.66 10.58 -11.02
C VAL A 41 4.14 10.56 -9.56
N VAL A 42 4.09 9.38 -8.96
CA VAL A 42 4.61 9.13 -7.61
C VAL A 42 5.66 8.05 -7.62
N GLY A 43 6.68 8.21 -6.78
CA GLY A 43 7.60 7.15 -6.40
C GLY A 43 6.96 6.34 -5.28
N LEU A 44 6.58 5.10 -5.56
CA LEU A 44 6.03 4.16 -4.59
C LEU A 44 7.13 3.20 -4.13
N THR A 45 7.44 3.23 -2.85
CA THR A 45 8.32 2.26 -2.19
C THR A 45 7.50 1.44 -1.22
N VAL A 46 7.70 0.12 -1.23
CA VAL A 46 6.90 -0.81 -0.43
C VAL A 46 7.82 -1.69 0.39
N THR A 47 7.60 -1.72 1.70
CA THR A 47 8.31 -2.62 2.63
C THR A 47 7.33 -3.42 3.45
N VAL A 48 7.74 -4.61 3.87
CA VAL A 48 6.91 -5.49 4.70
C VAL A 48 7.69 -5.81 5.97
N GLU A 49 7.11 -5.49 7.11
CA GLU A 49 7.58 -5.90 8.43
C GLU A 49 6.69 -7.03 8.95
N SER A 50 7.30 -8.07 9.54
CA SER A 50 6.58 -9.17 10.17
C SER A 50 6.89 -9.18 11.65
N VAL A 51 5.87 -8.96 12.47
CA VAL A 51 5.97 -8.97 13.93
C VAL A 51 4.99 -10.00 14.49
N LYS A 52 5.36 -10.68 15.57
CA LYS A 52 4.40 -11.52 16.29
C LYS A 52 3.32 -10.61 16.85
N ALA A 53 2.05 -10.91 16.57
CA ALA A 53 0.93 -10.07 17.00
C ALA A 53 0.92 -9.96 18.54
N PRO A 54 1.12 -8.76 19.11
CA PRO A 54 1.06 -8.57 20.55
C PRO A 54 -0.39 -8.71 21.02
N ASP A 55 -0.58 -9.39 22.14
CA ASP A 55 -1.92 -9.58 22.72
C ASP A 55 -2.62 -8.23 23.00
N ALA A 56 -1.85 -7.22 23.42
CA ALA A 56 -2.35 -5.86 23.65
C ALA A 56 -2.88 -5.21 22.36
N ASP A 57 -2.18 -5.35 21.24
CA ASP A 57 -2.63 -4.80 19.97
C ASP A 57 -3.86 -5.56 19.45
N ILE A 58 -3.91 -6.89 19.60
CA ILE A 58 -5.08 -7.71 19.25
C ILE A 58 -6.31 -7.27 20.05
N ASP A 59 -6.13 -7.00 21.35
CA ASP A 59 -7.22 -6.56 22.23
C ASP A 59 -7.71 -5.15 21.87
N GLY A 60 -6.83 -4.30 21.36
CA GLY A 60 -7.16 -2.97 20.82
C GLY A 60 -7.90 -3.00 19.48
N LEU A 61 -7.92 -4.12 18.76
CA LEU A 61 -8.63 -4.20 17.47
C LEU A 61 -10.16 -4.13 17.67
N PRO A 62 -10.89 -3.45 16.77
CA PRO A 62 -12.36 -3.37 16.78
C PRO A 62 -13.00 -4.65 16.21
N LEU A 63 -12.55 -5.80 16.70
CA LEU A 63 -13.01 -7.13 16.30
C LEU A 63 -13.80 -7.79 17.43
N LYS A 64 -14.62 -8.79 17.07
CA LYS A 64 -15.26 -9.68 18.05
C LYS A 64 -14.21 -10.56 18.72
N ASP A 65 -14.47 -10.97 19.96
CA ASP A 65 -13.53 -11.81 20.73
C ASP A 65 -13.20 -13.15 20.01
N GLU A 66 -14.17 -13.71 19.28
CA GLU A 66 -13.97 -14.90 18.45
C GLU A 66 -12.91 -14.68 17.35
N ASP A 67 -12.88 -13.50 16.74
CA ASP A 67 -11.91 -13.15 15.70
C ASP A 67 -10.57 -12.75 16.31
N LYS A 68 -10.57 -12.07 17.47
CA LYS A 68 -9.36 -11.84 18.28
C LYS A 68 -8.69 -13.15 18.68
N ALA A 69 -9.46 -14.14 19.12
CA ALA A 69 -8.96 -15.47 19.48
C ALA A 69 -8.28 -16.16 18.29
N LYS A 70 -8.77 -15.97 17.06
CA LYS A 70 -8.12 -16.47 15.84
C LYS A 70 -6.80 -15.74 15.56
N LEU A 71 -6.65 -14.49 15.96
CA LEU A 71 -5.41 -13.71 15.79
C LEU A 71 -4.35 -14.05 16.83
N ARG A 72 -4.73 -14.56 17.99
CA ARG A 72 -3.79 -15.00 19.03
C ARG A 72 -2.84 -16.07 18.46
N GLY A 73 -1.53 -15.81 18.51
CA GLY A 73 -0.50 -16.68 17.95
C GLY A 73 -0.22 -16.51 16.45
N LYS A 74 -0.88 -15.56 15.78
CA LYS A 74 -0.55 -15.13 14.41
C LYS A 74 0.52 -14.03 14.42
N ASN A 75 1.02 -13.72 13.22
CA ASN A 75 1.88 -12.57 12.99
C ASN A 75 1.07 -11.45 12.32
N PHE A 76 1.41 -10.23 12.69
CA PHE A 76 1.07 -9.02 11.97
C PHE A 76 2.11 -8.77 10.88
N PHE A 77 1.62 -8.51 9.68
CA PHE A 77 2.41 -8.11 8.54
C PHE A 77 2.07 -6.65 8.24
N PHE A 78 2.97 -5.74 8.59
CA PHE A 78 2.83 -4.33 8.32
C PHE A 78 3.38 -4.04 6.93
N VAL A 79 2.51 -3.60 6.04
CA VAL A 79 2.88 -3.17 4.69
C VAL A 79 3.00 -1.66 4.73
N HIS A 80 4.24 -1.16 4.71
CA HIS A 80 4.52 0.27 4.66
C HIS A 80 4.64 0.69 3.20
N GLU A 81 3.83 1.66 2.82
CA GLU A 81 3.79 2.26 1.51
C GLU A 81 4.27 3.71 1.64
N LYS A 82 5.40 4.02 1.02
CA LYS A 82 5.95 5.37 0.96
C LYS A 82 5.75 5.91 -0.45
N LEU A 83 4.95 6.97 -0.54
CA LEU A 83 4.72 7.71 -1.77
C LEU A 83 5.55 8.99 -1.75
N THR A 84 6.29 9.24 -2.82
CA THR A 84 7.03 10.48 -3.03
C THR A 84 6.45 11.18 -4.25
N ASN A 85 6.07 12.44 -4.15
CA ASN A 85 5.59 13.23 -5.28
C ASN A 85 6.78 13.57 -6.20
N VAL A 86 6.85 12.99 -7.40
CA VAL A 86 8.05 13.07 -8.25
C VAL A 86 8.03 14.30 -9.15
N ASP A 87 6.86 14.71 -9.62
CA ASP A 87 6.70 15.79 -10.60
C ASP A 87 6.17 17.10 -9.99
N GLY A 88 5.70 17.07 -8.74
CA GLY A 88 5.11 18.23 -8.06
C GLY A 88 3.66 18.49 -8.46
N ALA A 89 2.96 17.52 -9.05
CA ALA A 89 1.53 17.63 -9.28
C ALA A 89 0.78 17.80 -7.95
N ASN A 90 -0.38 18.46 -7.97
CA ASN A 90 -1.21 18.57 -6.77
C ASN A 90 -1.87 17.22 -6.47
N LEU A 91 -1.24 16.42 -5.61
CA LEU A 91 -1.70 15.10 -5.20
C LEU A 91 -2.26 15.10 -3.76
N ALA A 92 -2.59 16.26 -3.21
CA ALA A 92 -3.17 16.35 -1.87
C ALA A 92 -4.46 15.50 -1.75
N GLU A 93 -4.70 14.99 -0.54
CA GLU A 93 -5.91 14.24 -0.16
C GLU A 93 -6.11 12.91 -0.92
N VAL A 94 -5.07 12.39 -1.57
CA VAL A 94 -5.10 11.03 -2.12
C VAL A 94 -4.94 9.98 -1.03
N THR A 95 -5.46 8.80 -1.27
CA THR A 95 -5.18 7.61 -0.45
C THR A 95 -3.99 6.87 -1.05
N ALA A 96 -3.23 6.14 -0.23
CA ALA A 96 -2.25 5.19 -0.77
C ALA A 96 -2.95 4.16 -1.66
N PRO A 97 -2.30 3.67 -2.72
CA PRO A 97 -2.88 2.65 -3.58
C PRO A 97 -3.19 1.37 -2.78
N ILE A 98 -4.07 0.54 -3.32
CA ILE A 98 -4.34 -0.77 -2.74
C ILE A 98 -3.42 -1.77 -3.46
N LEU A 99 -2.54 -2.41 -2.69
CA LEU A 99 -1.67 -3.46 -3.20
C LEU A 99 -2.30 -4.83 -2.97
N THR A 100 -2.19 -5.70 -3.96
CA THR A 100 -2.61 -7.10 -3.82
C THR A 100 -1.48 -7.89 -3.16
N ALA A 101 -1.67 -8.26 -1.90
CA ALA A 101 -0.75 -9.10 -1.15
C ALA A 101 -0.95 -10.59 -1.47
N LYS A 102 0.14 -11.32 -1.67
CA LYS A 102 0.17 -12.79 -1.75
C LYS A 102 1.14 -13.35 -0.74
N THR A 103 0.73 -14.40 -0.02
CA THR A 103 1.61 -15.16 0.89
C THR A 103 2.55 -16.08 0.11
N ARG A 104 3.50 -16.69 0.80
CA ARG A 104 4.46 -17.65 0.22
C ARG A 104 3.78 -18.84 -0.44
N SER A 105 2.66 -19.30 0.09
CA SER A 105 1.83 -20.36 -0.51
C SER A 105 1.02 -19.91 -1.73
N GLY A 106 1.03 -18.60 -2.04
CA GLY A 106 0.21 -17.99 -3.09
C GLY A 106 -1.20 -17.60 -2.64
N GLY A 107 -1.53 -17.81 -1.35
CA GLY A 107 -2.79 -17.39 -0.75
C GLY A 107 -2.87 -15.89 -0.48
N TRP A 108 -4.03 -15.43 -0.01
CA TRP A 108 -4.23 -14.05 0.43
C TRP A 108 -4.03 -13.99 1.96
N PRO A 109 -3.16 -13.11 2.50
CA PRO A 109 -3.14 -12.87 3.94
C PRO A 109 -4.48 -12.33 4.42
N GLY A 110 -4.79 -12.59 5.69
CA GLY A 110 -5.91 -11.92 6.34
C GLY A 110 -5.68 -10.41 6.39
N SER A 111 -6.77 -9.64 6.32
CA SER A 111 -6.75 -8.19 6.41
C SER A 111 -7.96 -7.70 7.20
N LEU A 112 -7.83 -6.54 7.84
CA LEU A 112 -8.97 -5.87 8.47
C LEU A 112 -9.71 -5.09 7.39
N LEU A 113 -10.97 -5.44 7.14
CA LEU A 113 -11.84 -4.67 6.26
C LEU A 113 -12.45 -3.52 7.05
N GLY A 114 -11.96 -2.31 6.81
CA GLY A 114 -12.41 -1.08 7.48
C GLY A 114 -11.52 -0.74 8.66
N MET A 115 -10.55 0.15 8.43
CA MET A 115 -9.76 0.76 9.50
C MET A 115 -10.57 1.92 10.10
N GLY A 116 -11.39 1.63 11.11
CA GLY A 116 -11.70 2.64 12.10
C GLY A 116 -10.45 2.80 12.96
N LYS A 117 -9.85 4.00 12.99
CA LYS A 117 -8.66 4.41 13.78
C LYS A 117 -8.12 3.29 14.68
N THR A 118 -7.30 2.42 14.11
CA THR A 118 -6.65 1.34 14.86
C THR A 118 -5.25 1.82 15.16
N ASP A 119 -5.03 2.31 16.38
CA ASP A 119 -3.69 2.62 16.89
C ASP A 119 -2.98 1.30 17.18
N VAL A 120 -2.52 0.62 16.12
CA VAL A 120 -1.63 -0.53 16.23
C VAL A 120 -0.21 0.01 16.28
N THR A 121 0.51 -0.35 17.34
CA THR A 121 1.89 0.12 17.56
C THR A 121 2.76 -0.16 16.33
N GLY A 122 3.29 0.90 15.71
CA GLY A 122 4.13 0.81 14.52
C GLY A 122 3.42 1.07 13.18
N CYS A 123 2.11 1.32 13.17
CA CYS A 123 1.34 1.53 11.94
C CYS A 123 0.41 2.74 12.07
N GLU A 124 0.89 3.94 11.74
CA GLU A 124 0.03 5.11 11.62
C GLU A 124 -0.71 5.09 10.28
N ASP A 125 -2.03 4.93 10.34
CA ASP A 125 -2.89 4.97 9.16
C ASP A 125 -3.25 6.41 8.80
N GLN A 126 -2.33 7.09 8.12
CA GLN A 126 -2.68 8.32 7.42
C GLN A 126 -3.54 7.96 6.21
N ASN A 127 -4.84 8.04 6.41
CA ASN A 127 -5.83 7.71 5.39
C ASN A 127 -5.72 8.61 4.14
N PHE A 128 -5.28 9.86 4.32
CA PHE A 128 -5.20 10.85 3.25
C PHE A 128 -3.86 11.59 3.27
N ALA A 129 -3.29 11.77 2.09
CA ALA A 129 -2.09 12.55 1.91
C ALA A 129 -2.32 14.01 2.36
N PRO A 130 -1.36 14.60 3.09
CA PRO A 130 -1.47 15.96 3.58
C PRO A 130 -1.49 16.99 2.42
N LYS A 131 -1.89 18.24 2.72
CA LYS A 131 -2.07 19.29 1.70
C LYS A 131 -0.76 19.68 1.00
N ASP A 132 0.37 19.49 1.67
CA ASP A 132 1.71 19.68 1.16
C ASP A 132 2.17 18.55 0.23
N PHE A 133 1.42 17.45 0.09
CA PHE A 133 1.60 16.47 -0.99
C PHE A 133 1.19 17.03 -2.37
N SER A 134 1.45 18.32 -2.58
CA SER A 134 1.27 19.10 -3.79
C SER A 134 2.57 19.73 -4.29
N VAL A 135 3.70 19.44 -3.63
CA VAL A 135 5.03 19.90 -4.04
C VAL A 135 5.94 18.73 -4.40
N LYS A 136 6.89 18.98 -5.31
CA LYS A 136 7.88 17.99 -5.70
C LYS A 136 8.74 17.58 -4.50
N GLY A 137 8.93 16.28 -4.33
CA GLY A 137 9.68 15.67 -3.22
C GLY A 137 8.86 15.51 -1.94
N ALA A 138 7.60 15.95 -1.90
CA ALA A 138 6.73 15.68 -0.76
C ALA A 138 6.58 14.18 -0.55
N VAL A 139 6.51 13.76 0.72
CA VAL A 139 6.42 12.36 1.11
C VAL A 139 5.11 12.14 1.85
N PHE A 140 4.44 11.05 1.51
CA PHE A 140 3.27 10.55 2.19
C PHE A 140 3.50 9.07 2.50
N GLU A 141 3.34 8.70 3.76
CA GLU A 141 3.53 7.32 4.22
C GLU A 141 2.19 6.79 4.71
N SER A 142 1.91 5.55 4.33
CA SER A 142 0.72 4.81 4.70
C SER A 142 1.14 3.43 5.17
N CYS A 143 0.42 2.89 6.15
CA CYS A 143 0.67 1.55 6.64
C CYS A 143 -0.61 0.74 6.61
N ARG A 144 -0.55 -0.46 6.02
CA ARG A 144 -1.65 -1.42 5.98
C ARG A 144 -1.31 -2.64 6.81
N LEU A 145 -2.20 -2.97 7.74
CA LEU A 145 -2.08 -4.17 8.56
C LEU A 145 -2.69 -5.38 7.87
N HIS A 146 -1.88 -6.42 7.73
CA HIS A 146 -2.28 -7.77 7.36
C HIS A 146 -1.95 -8.74 8.50
N PHE A 147 -2.57 -9.92 8.50
CA PHE A 147 -2.30 -10.95 9.49
C PHE A 147 -2.27 -12.34 8.86
N GLY A 148 -1.45 -13.22 9.42
CA GLY A 148 -1.33 -14.59 8.97
C GLY A 148 -0.38 -15.40 9.83
N VAL A 149 0.06 -16.56 9.36
CA VAL A 149 0.97 -17.42 10.13
C VAL A 149 2.42 -17.12 9.76
N ALA A 150 3.33 -17.18 10.74
CA ALA A 150 4.76 -16.92 10.50
C ALA A 150 5.37 -17.85 9.43
N SER A 151 4.85 -19.08 9.30
CA SER A 151 5.25 -20.05 8.29
C SER A 151 4.73 -19.74 6.88
N ASP A 152 3.86 -18.75 6.71
CA ASP A 152 3.35 -18.33 5.41
C ASP A 152 3.28 -16.79 5.31
N PRO A 153 4.44 -16.11 5.32
CA PRO A 153 4.50 -14.66 5.31
C PRO A 153 4.09 -14.09 3.94
N ILE A 154 3.83 -12.78 3.89
CA ILE A 154 3.69 -12.05 2.63
C ILE A 154 4.97 -12.22 1.81
N ALA A 155 4.84 -12.78 0.61
CA ALA A 155 5.94 -13.02 -0.31
C ALA A 155 5.99 -11.99 -1.43
N SER A 156 4.83 -11.44 -1.82
CA SER A 156 4.76 -10.40 -2.84
C SER A 156 3.61 -9.42 -2.63
N LEU A 157 3.79 -8.20 -3.11
CA LEU A 157 2.77 -7.16 -3.24
C LEU A 157 2.70 -6.71 -4.70
N ALA A 158 1.49 -6.64 -5.27
CA ALA A 158 1.28 -6.26 -6.66
C ALA A 158 0.42 -5.00 -6.78
N TYR A 159 0.90 -4.03 -7.54
CA TYR A 159 0.14 -2.87 -7.99
C TYR A 159 -0.46 -3.16 -9.37
N THR A 160 -1.79 -3.08 -9.45
CA THR A 160 -2.59 -3.52 -10.61
C THR A 160 -3.58 -2.46 -11.08
N THR A 161 -3.45 -1.23 -10.58
CA THR A 161 -4.29 -0.11 -11.01
C THR A 161 -3.88 0.30 -12.42
N GLN A 162 -4.85 0.62 -13.27
CA GLN A 162 -4.59 1.09 -14.63
C GLN A 162 -3.54 2.23 -14.62
N PRO A 163 -2.54 2.20 -15.51
CA PRO A 163 -2.44 1.38 -16.72
C PRO A 163 -1.86 -0.04 -16.51
N TYR A 164 -1.61 -0.44 -15.28
CA TYR A 164 -1.23 -1.81 -14.93
C TYR A 164 -2.48 -2.70 -14.81
N GLU A 165 -2.28 -4.01 -14.74
CA GLU A 165 -3.37 -4.99 -14.70
C GLU A 165 -3.00 -6.15 -13.77
N SER A 166 -3.98 -6.98 -13.41
CA SER A 166 -3.79 -8.13 -12.51
C SER A 166 -2.96 -9.27 -13.09
N ALA A 167 -2.81 -9.32 -14.42
CA ALA A 167 -1.94 -10.30 -15.07
C ALA A 167 -0.49 -10.08 -14.61
N ASP A 168 0.22 -11.16 -14.26
CA ASP A 168 1.61 -11.08 -13.78
C ASP A 168 2.57 -10.40 -14.79
N SER A 169 2.23 -10.44 -16.08
CA SER A 169 2.98 -9.75 -17.15
C SER A 169 2.71 -8.24 -17.23
N ARG A 170 1.75 -7.74 -16.46
CA ARG A 170 1.28 -6.35 -16.46
C ARG A 170 1.36 -5.70 -15.08
N ALA A 171 1.28 -6.45 -14.00
CA ALA A 171 1.40 -5.92 -12.64
C ALA A 171 2.82 -5.42 -12.33
N VAL A 172 2.93 -4.35 -11.55
CA VAL A 172 4.20 -4.01 -10.87
C VAL A 172 4.25 -4.78 -9.57
N THR A 173 5.27 -5.62 -9.37
CA THR A 173 5.32 -6.52 -8.23
C THR A 173 6.56 -6.29 -7.39
N TRP A 174 6.40 -6.09 -6.08
CA TRP A 174 7.46 -6.15 -5.09
C TRP A 174 7.50 -7.55 -4.47
N ARG A 175 8.67 -8.16 -4.36
CA ARG A 175 8.85 -9.47 -3.73
C ARG A 175 10.26 -9.65 -3.21
N ASN A 176 10.44 -10.56 -2.25
CA ASN A 176 11.78 -11.05 -1.91
C ASN A 176 12.34 -11.88 -3.07
N LYS A 177 13.64 -11.74 -3.35
CA LYS A 177 14.33 -12.57 -4.36
C LYS A 177 14.47 -14.00 -3.88
#